data_AF-A0A563VWW2-F1
#
_entry.id   AF-A0A563VWW2-F1
#
_cell.length_a   1.000
_cell.length_b   1.000
_cell.length_c   1.000
_cell.angle_alpha   90.00
_cell.angle_beta   90.00
_cell.angle_gamma   90.00
#
_symmetry.space_group_name_H-M   'P 1'
#
loop_
_entity.id
_entity.type
_entity.pdbx_description
1 polymer ?
#
loop_
_entity_poly.entity_id
_entity_poly.type
_entity_poly.pdbx_seq_one_letter_code
_entity_poly.pdbx_strand_id
1 'polypeptide(L)'
;MARRKGLFRSPAKMPGVFIQANITSQIISSAIDNRPLLRTYNKFIESLWILLWGIIGVIIAWHLRSIVKILIYIFIISIILIIFCYRVFIVGWWLPLVPSLLTLIATVITAVLITNKQRDRFLFQHTLKLLIVKSQTEPLISRIALEYFKRSENKDNSSFIEKEIKKLSI
;
A
#
# COMPACT_ATOMS: atom_id res chain seq x y z
N MET A 1 -32.62 37.27 -11.75
CA MET A 1 -32.83 35.98 -11.06
C MET A 1 -31.96 34.90 -11.72
N ALA A 2 -30.87 34.47 -11.09
CA ALA A 2 -29.94 33.47 -11.65
C ALA A 2 -30.18 32.08 -11.02
N ARG A 3 -30.49 31.09 -11.86
CA ARG A 3 -30.80 29.70 -11.49
C ARG A 3 -29.49 28.95 -11.17
N ARG A 4 -29.23 28.64 -9.90
CA ARG A 4 -28.11 27.76 -9.47
C ARG A 4 -28.27 26.38 -10.14
N LYS A 5 -27.30 25.98 -10.96
CA LYS A 5 -27.20 24.61 -11.48
C LYS A 5 -26.65 23.72 -10.35
N GLY A 6 -27.49 22.87 -9.78
CA GLY A 6 -27.09 21.91 -8.76
C GLY A 6 -26.12 20.86 -9.31
N LEU A 7 -25.01 20.65 -8.61
CA LEU A 7 -23.89 19.76 -8.97
C LEU A 7 -24.22 18.26 -8.86
N PHE A 8 -25.43 17.90 -8.42
CA PHE A 8 -25.88 16.54 -8.16
C PHE A 8 -27.17 16.25 -8.94
N ARG A 9 -27.06 16.04 -10.25
CA ARG A 9 -28.14 15.38 -11.00
C ARG A 9 -27.91 13.88 -10.90
N SER A 10 -28.89 13.16 -10.35
CA SER A 10 -28.91 11.70 -10.47
C SER A 10 -28.85 11.33 -11.95
N PRO A 11 -27.96 10.42 -12.36
CA PRO A 11 -27.94 9.91 -13.72
C PRO A 11 -29.35 9.40 -14.08
N ALA A 12 -29.81 9.67 -15.29
CA ALA A 12 -31.07 9.10 -15.77
C ALA A 12 -31.01 7.57 -15.64
N LYS A 13 -31.97 6.98 -14.91
CA LYS A 13 -32.05 5.51 -14.79
C LYS A 13 -32.25 4.91 -16.18
N MET A 14 -31.28 4.13 -16.65
CA MET A 14 -31.42 3.36 -17.88
C MET A 14 -32.43 2.22 -17.64
N PRO A 15 -33.48 2.08 -18.47
CA PRO A 15 -34.39 0.95 -18.36
C PRO A 15 -33.65 -0.37 -18.60
N GLY A 16 -33.97 -1.43 -17.84
CA GLY A 16 -33.27 -2.72 -17.92
C GLY A 16 -33.29 -3.37 -19.31
N VAL A 17 -34.31 -3.07 -20.13
CA VAL A 17 -34.41 -3.52 -21.52
C VAL A 17 -33.28 -2.98 -22.41
N PHE A 18 -32.75 -1.79 -22.12
CA PHE A 18 -31.59 -1.26 -22.85
C PHE A 18 -30.32 -2.04 -22.50
N ILE A 19 -30.19 -2.53 -21.26
CA ILE A 19 -29.07 -3.39 -20.85
C ILE A 19 -29.16 -4.72 -21.60
N GLN A 20 -30.35 -5.34 -21.63
CA GLN A 20 -30.58 -6.60 -22.35
C GLN A 20 -30.33 -6.44 -23.86
N ALA A 21 -30.85 -5.38 -24.48
CA ALA A 21 -30.61 -5.09 -25.89
C ALA A 21 -29.11 -4.91 -26.20
N ASN A 22 -28.37 -4.24 -25.31
CA ASN A 22 -26.93 -4.05 -25.46
C ASN A 22 -26.14 -5.36 -25.33
N ILE A 23 -26.52 -6.25 -24.42
CA ILE A 23 -25.90 -7.58 -24.27
C ILE A 23 -26.20 -8.44 -25.50
N THR A 24 -27.46 -8.48 -25.96
CA THR A 24 -27.84 -9.22 -27.16
C THR A 24 -27.13 -8.70 -28.40
N SER A 25 -27.02 -7.37 -28.55
CA SER A 25 -26.26 -6.74 -29.63
C SER A 25 -24.79 -7.15 -29.62
N GLN A 26 -24.16 -7.22 -28.44
CA GLN A 26 -22.79 -7.70 -28.30
C GLN A 26 -22.64 -9.17 -28.67
N ILE A 27 -23.58 -10.04 -28.31
CA ILE A 27 -23.56 -11.47 -28.66
C ILE A 27 -23.69 -11.64 -30.18
N ILE A 28 -24.68 -10.98 -30.80
CA ILE A 28 -24.92 -11.05 -32.25
C ILE A 28 -23.72 -10.49 -33.01
N SER A 29 -23.21 -9.33 -32.61
CA SER A 29 -22.03 -8.72 -33.22
C SER A 29 -20.79 -9.61 -33.04
N SER A 30 -20.64 -10.29 -31.89
CA SER A 30 -19.53 -11.22 -31.67
C SER A 30 -19.63 -12.47 -32.55
N ALA A 31 -20.84 -12.97 -32.79
CA ALA A 31 -21.08 -14.11 -33.67
C ALA A 31 -20.83 -13.78 -35.15
N ILE A 32 -21.16 -12.56 -35.58
CA ILE A 32 -20.96 -12.08 -36.96
C ILE A 32 -19.49 -11.68 -37.20
N ASP A 33 -18.90 -10.91 -36.29
CA ASP A 33 -17.54 -10.36 -36.44
C ASP A 33 -16.44 -11.31 -35.91
N ASN A 34 -16.81 -12.49 -35.40
CA ASN A 34 -15.92 -13.42 -34.70
C ASN A 34 -15.08 -12.77 -33.58
N ARG A 35 -15.65 -11.76 -32.91
CA ARG A 35 -14.99 -11.06 -31.79
C ARG A 35 -15.03 -11.96 -30.54
N PRO A 36 -13.91 -12.15 -29.83
CA PRO A 36 -13.92 -12.92 -28.60
C PRO A 36 -14.71 -12.16 -27.54
N LEU A 37 -15.78 -12.76 -27.02
CA LEU A 37 -16.48 -12.24 -25.83
C LEU A 37 -15.51 -12.24 -24.65
N LEU A 38 -15.59 -11.22 -23.79
CA LEU A 38 -14.75 -11.11 -22.60
C LEU A 38 -14.94 -12.34 -21.70
N ARG A 39 -13.90 -13.18 -21.64
CA ARG A 39 -13.84 -14.35 -20.76
C ARG A 39 -13.16 -13.95 -19.47
N THR A 40 -13.83 -14.19 -18.35
CA THR A 40 -13.24 -14.10 -17.02
C THR A 40 -12.70 -15.46 -16.63
N TYR A 41 -11.61 -15.48 -15.85
CA TYR A 41 -11.04 -16.74 -15.37
C TYR A 41 -11.85 -17.31 -14.20
N ASN A 42 -11.50 -18.52 -13.75
CA ASN A 42 -11.98 -19.03 -12.46
C ASN A 42 -11.59 -18.06 -11.34
N LYS A 43 -12.49 -17.79 -10.39
CA LYS A 43 -12.27 -16.93 -9.22
C LYS A 43 -10.98 -17.25 -8.45
N PHE A 44 -10.55 -18.51 -8.44
CA PHE A 44 -9.27 -18.92 -7.85
C PHE A 44 -8.06 -18.27 -8.50
N ILE A 45 -8.03 -18.21 -9.84
CA ILE A 45 -6.90 -17.67 -10.60
C ILE A 45 -6.85 -16.14 -10.46
N GLU A 46 -8.01 -15.48 -10.41
CA GLU A 46 -8.09 -14.06 -10.08
C GLU A 46 -7.53 -13.76 -8.69
N SER A 47 -7.85 -14.60 -7.70
CA SER A 47 -7.33 -14.44 -6.33
C SER A 47 -5.82 -14.65 -6.27
N LEU A 48 -5.28 -15.69 -6.91
CA LEU A 48 -3.84 -15.93 -7.00
C LEU A 48 -3.12 -14.76 -7.68
N TRP A 49 -3.71 -14.20 -8.73
CA TRP A 49 -3.17 -13.03 -9.41
C TRP A 49 -3.06 -11.82 -8.48
N ILE A 50 -4.12 -11.53 -7.71
CA ILE A 50 -4.11 -10.42 -6.74
C ILE A 50 -3.08 -10.68 -5.62
N LEU A 51 -3.00 -11.91 -5.11
CA LEU A 51 -2.03 -12.30 -4.08
C LEU A 51 -0.59 -12.11 -4.56
N LEU A 52 -0.29 -12.51 -5.79
CA LEU A 52 1.03 -12.33 -6.41
C LEU A 52 1.45 -10.86 -6.42
N TRP A 53 0.55 -9.95 -6.79
CA TRP A 53 0.84 -8.51 -6.79
C TRP A 53 1.04 -7.94 -5.38
N GLY A 54 0.35 -8.48 -4.37
CA GLY A 54 0.60 -8.14 -2.97
C GLY A 54 1.99 -8.58 -2.49
N ILE A 55 2.40 -9.80 -2.84
CA ILE A 55 3.74 -10.31 -2.49
C ILE A 55 4.83 -9.45 -3.13
N ILE A 56 4.68 -9.12 -4.41
CA ILE A 56 5.61 -8.23 -5.13
C ILE A 56 5.70 -6.86 -4.43
N GLY A 57 4.57 -6.26 -4.04
CA GLY A 57 4.55 -4.99 -3.31
C GLY A 57 5.35 -5.02 -2.01
N VAL A 58 5.19 -6.08 -1.20
CA VAL A 58 5.96 -6.26 0.03
C VAL A 58 7.46 -6.44 -0.24
N ILE A 59 7.83 -7.24 -1.24
CA ILE A 59 9.23 -7.48 -1.61
C ILE A 59 9.91 -6.17 -2.02
N ILE A 60 9.26 -5.35 -2.85
CA ILE A 60 9.80 -4.04 -3.29
C ILE A 60 10.04 -3.13 -2.08
N ALA A 61 9.05 -3.03 -1.19
CA ALA A 61 9.14 -2.19 -0.01
C ALA A 61 10.23 -2.65 0.97
N TRP A 62 10.45 -3.96 1.10
CA TRP A 62 11.47 -4.51 1.98
C TRP A 62 12.89 -4.33 1.41
N HIS A 63 13.06 -4.59 0.11
CA HIS A 63 14.38 -4.59 -0.53
C HIS A 63 14.92 -3.17 -0.74
N LEU A 64 14.04 -2.22 -1.05
CA LEU A 64 14.42 -0.84 -1.33
C LEU A 64 14.34 0.01 -0.06
N ARG A 65 15.49 0.52 0.40
CA ARG A 65 15.52 1.38 1.60
C ARG A 65 15.14 2.84 1.33
N SER A 66 15.13 3.28 0.07
CA SER A 66 14.88 4.67 -0.34
C SER A 66 13.49 4.82 -0.92
N ILE A 67 12.71 5.76 -0.38
CA ILE A 67 11.34 6.05 -0.82
C ILE A 67 11.29 6.43 -2.31
N VAL A 68 12.29 7.14 -2.82
CA VAL A 68 12.38 7.54 -4.23
C VAL A 68 12.54 6.32 -5.13
N LYS A 69 13.40 5.36 -4.73
CA LYS A 69 13.56 4.11 -5.48
C LYS A 69 12.27 3.30 -5.47
N ILE A 70 11.59 3.23 -4.33
CA ILE A 70 10.29 2.55 -4.21
C ILE A 70 9.28 3.15 -5.22
N LEU A 71 9.15 4.48 -5.26
CA LEU A 71 8.23 5.17 -6.17
C LEU A 71 8.54 4.88 -7.64
N ILE A 72 9.82 4.92 -8.03
CA ILE A 72 10.25 4.61 -9.40
C ILE A 72 9.89 3.16 -9.77
N TYR A 73 10.20 2.20 -8.88
CA TYR A 73 9.88 0.79 -9.14
C TYR A 73 8.38 0.53 -9.22
N ILE A 74 7.58 1.12 -8.33
CA ILE A 74 6.12 1.02 -8.38
C ILE A 74 5.59 1.56 -9.70
N PHE A 75 6.09 2.71 -10.15
CA PHE A 75 5.66 3.33 -11.40
C PHE A 75 5.96 2.42 -12.60
N ILE A 76 7.19 1.91 -12.70
CA ILE A 76 7.61 0.99 -13.77
C ILE A 76 6.75 -0.28 -13.75
N ILE A 77 6.57 -0.89 -12.59
CA ILE A 77 5.82 -2.14 -12.45
C ILE A 77 4.33 -1.94 -12.75
N SER A 78 3.77 -0.80 -12.34
CA SER A 78 2.38 -0.44 -12.66
C SER A 78 2.17 -0.29 -14.16
N ILE A 79 3.12 0.34 -14.87
CA ILE A 79 3.08 0.46 -16.33
C ILE A 79 3.15 -0.92 -16.99
N ILE A 80 4.08 -1.78 -16.53
CA ILE A 80 4.21 -3.15 -17.05
C ILE A 80 2.91 -3.93 -16.85
N LEU A 81 2.30 -3.83 -15.67
CA LEU A 81 1.02 -4.47 -15.36
C LEU A 81 -0.10 -3.96 -16.26
N ILE A 82 -0.21 -2.65 -16.48
CA ILE A 82 -1.22 -2.07 -17.38
C ILE A 82 -1.02 -2.58 -18.81
N ILE A 83 0.21 -2.56 -19.33
CA ILE A 83 0.53 -3.07 -20.67
C ILE A 83 0.19 -4.55 -20.78
N PHE A 84 0.54 -5.35 -19.76
CA PHE A 84 0.25 -6.77 -19.73
C PHE A 84 -1.26 -7.04 -19.72
N CYS A 85 -2.01 -6.41 -18.83
CA CYS A 85 -3.48 -6.53 -18.79
C CYS A 85 -4.12 -6.08 -20.10
N TYR A 86 -3.60 -5.01 -20.74
CA TYR A 86 -4.10 -4.54 -22.03
C TYR A 86 -3.86 -5.56 -23.16
N ARG A 87 -2.67 -6.17 -23.23
CA ARG A 87 -2.37 -7.23 -24.19
C ARG A 87 -3.32 -8.42 -24.03
N VAL A 88 -3.53 -8.85 -22.79
CA VAL A 88 -4.42 -9.98 -22.48
C VAL A 88 -5.89 -9.65 -22.81
N PHE A 89 -6.29 -8.39 -22.58
CA PHE A 89 -7.61 -7.89 -22.95
C PHE A 89 -7.89 -7.95 -24.45
N ILE A 90 -6.90 -7.65 -25.31
CA ILE A 90 -7.06 -7.77 -26.78
C ILE A 90 -7.34 -9.21 -27.21
N VAL A 91 -6.81 -10.20 -26.49
CA VAL A 91 -7.05 -11.63 -26.75
C VAL A 91 -8.44 -12.07 -26.23
N GLY A 92 -9.22 -11.16 -25.65
CA GLY A 92 -10.56 -11.43 -25.11
C GLY A 92 -10.56 -11.93 -23.67
N TRP A 93 -9.43 -11.86 -22.97
CA TRP A 93 -9.31 -12.28 -21.58
C TRP A 93 -9.29 -11.09 -20.64
N TRP A 94 -10.17 -11.09 -19.64
CA TRP A 94 -10.23 -10.03 -18.66
C TRP A 94 -9.43 -10.38 -17.41
N LEU A 95 -8.44 -9.55 -17.07
CA LEU A 95 -7.71 -9.63 -15.80
C LEU A 95 -8.10 -8.47 -14.87
N PRO A 96 -8.13 -8.70 -13.55
CA PRO A 96 -8.48 -7.68 -12.57
C PRO A 96 -7.33 -6.68 -12.39
N LEU A 97 -7.22 -5.70 -13.30
CA LEU A 97 -6.21 -4.64 -13.24
C LEU A 97 -6.39 -3.74 -11.99
N VAL A 98 -7.62 -3.30 -11.73
CA VAL A 98 -7.91 -2.37 -10.61
C VAL A 98 -7.61 -3.00 -9.25
N PRO A 99 -8.07 -4.23 -8.94
CA PRO A 99 -7.69 -4.91 -7.70
C PRO A 99 -6.18 -5.08 -7.56
N SER A 100 -5.50 -5.47 -8.64
CA SER A 100 -4.04 -5.70 -8.63
C SER A 100 -3.24 -4.44 -8.29
N LEU A 101 -3.59 -3.31 -8.91
CA LEU A 101 -2.96 -2.01 -8.63
C LEU A 101 -3.23 -1.55 -7.20
N LEU A 102 -4.47 -1.67 -6.73
CA LEU A 102 -4.84 -1.32 -5.35
C LEU A 102 -4.06 -2.15 -4.34
N THR A 103 -3.99 -3.46 -4.55
CA THR A 103 -3.25 -4.37 -3.66
C THR A 103 -1.76 -4.05 -3.66
N LEU A 104 -1.15 -3.78 -4.82
CA LEU A 104 0.25 -3.38 -4.90
C LEU A 104 0.52 -2.10 -4.12
N ILE A 105 -0.28 -1.05 -4.34
CA ILE A 105 -0.08 0.24 -3.67
C ILE A 105 -0.30 0.11 -2.16
N ALA A 106 -1.38 -0.55 -1.74
CA ALA A 106 -1.72 -0.74 -0.35
C ALA A 106 -0.62 -1.52 0.40
N THR A 107 -0.15 -2.64 -0.18
CA THR A 107 0.90 -3.46 0.44
C THR A 107 2.22 -2.71 0.57
N VAL A 108 2.62 -1.91 -0.43
CA VAL A 108 3.82 -1.09 -0.32
C VAL A 108 3.68 -0.04 0.78
N ILE A 109 2.57 0.69 0.83
CA ILE A 109 2.34 1.71 1.87
C ILE A 109 2.43 1.05 3.25
N THR A 110 1.72 -0.05 3.47
CA THR A 110 1.73 -0.77 4.75
C THR A 110 3.13 -1.28 5.09
N ALA A 111 3.84 -1.88 4.14
CA ALA A 111 5.19 -2.40 4.37
C ALA A 111 6.21 -1.29 4.69
N VAL A 112 6.12 -0.14 4.02
CA VAL A 112 6.95 1.04 4.32
C VAL A 112 6.66 1.59 5.71
N LEU A 113 5.39 1.72 6.08
CA LEU A 113 5.00 2.18 7.42
C LEU A 113 5.52 1.24 8.51
N ILE A 114 5.40 -0.07 8.32
CA ILE A 114 5.90 -1.07 9.25
C ILE A 114 7.43 -0.99 9.34
N THR A 115 8.13 -0.93 8.19
CA THR A 115 9.60 -0.89 8.16
C THR A 115 10.14 0.39 8.79
N ASN A 116 9.53 1.54 8.53
CA ASN A 116 9.91 2.81 9.14
C ASN A 116 9.69 2.76 10.66
N LYS A 117 8.51 2.31 11.12
CA LYS A 117 8.22 2.16 12.55
C LYS A 117 9.18 1.18 13.23
N GLN A 118 9.57 0.10 12.56
CA GLN A 118 10.56 -0.84 13.08
C GLN A 118 11.93 -0.17 13.23
N ARG A 119 12.40 0.58 12.22
CA ARG A 119 13.70 1.28 12.29
C ARG A 119 13.77 2.25 13.46
N ASP A 120 12.73 3.04 13.68
CA ASP A 120 12.71 4.01 14.78
C ASP A 120 12.84 3.32 16.14
N ARG A 121 12.19 2.17 16.31
CA ARG A 121 12.29 1.36 17.53
C ARG A 121 13.69 0.80 17.77
N PHE A 122 14.38 0.36 16.71
CA PHE A 122 15.77 -0.09 16.82
C PHE A 122 16.73 1.06 17.15
N LEU A 123 16.57 2.23 16.51
CA LEU A 123 17.37 3.42 16.79
C LEU A 123 17.21 3.88 18.23
N PHE A 124 15.97 3.89 18.72
CA PHE A 124 15.64 4.21 20.11
C PHE A 124 16.38 3.30 21.10
N GLN A 125 16.28 1.97 20.91
CA GLN A 125 16.94 1.01 21.79
C GLN A 125 18.47 1.12 21.76
N HIS A 126 19.07 1.32 20.58
CA HIS A 126 20.50 1.52 20.47
C HIS A 126 20.95 2.81 21.17
N THR A 127 20.22 3.90 20.98
CA THR A 127 20.53 5.20 21.61
C THR A 127 20.44 5.09 23.13
N LEU A 128 19.39 4.45 23.65
CA LEU A 128 19.27 4.19 25.09
C LEU A 128 20.44 3.38 25.65
N LYS A 129 20.80 2.27 25.00
CA LYS A 129 21.92 1.44 25.44
C LYS A 129 23.22 2.25 25.47
N LEU A 130 23.48 3.07 24.46
CA LEU A 130 24.66 3.93 24.41
C LEU A 130 24.64 4.97 25.55
N LEU A 131 23.49 5.59 25.82
CA LEU A 131 23.35 6.55 26.92
C LEU A 131 23.55 5.91 28.30
N ILE A 132 23.02 4.70 28.51
CA ILE A 132 23.17 3.96 29.77
C ILE A 132 24.61 3.53 29.97
N VAL A 133 25.26 2.95 28.96
CA VAL A 133 26.69 2.57 29.04
C VAL A 133 27.54 3.81 29.31
N LYS A 134 27.27 4.94 28.63
CA LYS A 134 28.00 6.19 28.83
C LYS A 134 27.71 6.86 30.18
N SER A 135 26.57 6.56 30.82
CA SER A 135 26.24 7.09 32.15
C SER A 135 27.13 6.56 33.27
N GLN A 136 27.79 5.41 33.07
CA GLN A 136 28.72 4.85 34.05
C GLN A 136 30.04 5.61 34.11
N THR A 137 30.47 6.24 33.00
CA THR A 137 31.71 7.02 32.92
C THR A 137 31.48 8.51 33.14
N GLU A 138 30.37 9.09 32.65
CA GLU A 138 30.08 10.53 32.75
C GLU A 138 28.62 10.79 33.15
N PRO A 139 28.30 10.73 34.47
CA PRO A 139 26.91 10.75 34.95
C PRO A 139 26.18 12.08 34.72
N LEU A 140 26.92 13.19 34.56
CA LEU A 140 26.35 14.52 34.34
C LEU A 140 25.85 14.71 32.90
N ILE A 141 26.65 14.31 31.90
CA ILE A 141 26.32 14.49 30.47
C ILE A 141 25.21 13.52 30.06
N SER A 142 25.26 12.27 30.56
CA SER A 142 24.22 11.29 30.28
C SER A 142 22.87 11.73 30.82
N ARG A 143 22.81 12.36 32.00
CA ARG A 143 21.55 12.81 32.60
C ARG A 143 20.86 13.87 31.75
N ILE A 144 21.63 14.86 31.28
CA ILE A 144 21.14 15.91 30.38
C ILE A 144 20.68 15.28 29.06
N ALA A 145 21.51 14.42 28.44
CA ALA A 145 21.17 13.76 27.18
C ALA A 145 19.92 12.85 27.31
N LEU A 146 19.74 12.18 28.44
CA LEU A 146 18.61 11.29 28.71
C LEU A 146 17.33 12.07 28.98
N GLU A 147 17.43 13.27 29.57
CA GLU A 147 16.31 14.20 29.70
C GLU A 147 15.86 14.77 28.34
N TYR A 148 16.81 15.18 27.49
CA TYR A 148 16.52 15.60 26.11
C TYR A 148 15.89 14.46 25.30
N PHE A 149 16.46 13.26 25.39
CA PHE A 149 15.96 12.07 24.72
C PHE A 149 14.56 11.68 25.22
N LYS A 150 14.32 11.68 26.54
CA LYS A 150 12.98 11.43 27.12
C LYS A 150 11.97 12.46 26.62
N ARG A 151 12.39 13.70 26.39
CA ARG A 151 11.54 14.78 25.91
C ARG A 151 11.29 14.76 24.40
N SER A 152 12.22 14.24 23.60
CA SER A 152 12.03 14.07 22.15
C SER A 152 11.12 12.89 21.80
N GLU A 153 10.88 11.98 22.75
CA GLU A 153 10.25 10.70 22.50
C GLU A 153 8.74 10.67 22.78
N ASN A 154 8.03 9.77 22.09
CA ASN A 154 6.59 9.55 22.26
C ASN A 154 6.26 8.85 23.59
N LYS A 155 5.05 9.08 24.12
CA LYS A 155 4.54 8.57 25.43
C LYS A 155 4.73 7.07 25.62
N ASP A 156 4.55 6.28 24.55
CA ASP A 156 4.78 4.83 24.56
C ASP A 156 6.24 4.47 24.83
N ASN A 157 7.18 5.19 24.22
CA ASN A 157 8.61 4.95 24.38
C ASN A 157 9.10 5.50 25.73
N SER A 158 8.58 6.62 26.22
CA SER A 158 8.92 7.16 27.55
C SER A 158 8.60 6.18 28.68
N SER A 159 7.50 5.43 28.56
CA SER A 159 7.15 4.37 29.53
C SER A 159 8.16 3.21 29.52
N PHE A 160 8.81 2.94 28.37
CA PHE A 160 9.86 1.94 28.26
C PHE A 160 11.17 2.44 28.91
N ILE A 161 11.51 3.73 28.73
CA ILE A 161 12.66 4.35 29.42
C ILE A 161 12.52 4.20 30.94
N GLU A 162 11.33 4.49 31.49
CA GLU A 162 11.09 4.38 32.93
C GLU A 162 11.21 2.95 33.45
N LYS A 163 10.73 1.96 32.69
CA LYS A 163 10.90 0.54 33.02
C LYS A 163 12.37 0.13 33.03
N GLU A 164 13.15 0.55 32.04
CA GLU A 164 14.59 0.22 31.96
C GLU A 164 15.39 0.91 33.08
N ILE A 165 15.11 2.17 33.39
CA ILE A 165 15.74 2.87 34.53
C ILE A 165 15.41 2.15 35.85
N LYS A 166 14.14 1.80 36.08
CA LYS A 166 13.69 1.13 37.31
C LYS A 166 14.32 -0.25 37.47
N LYS A 167 14.61 -0.95 36.38
CA LYS A 167 15.29 -2.25 36.38
C LYS A 167 16.76 -2.14 36.79
N LEU A 168 17.40 -1.00 36.56
CA LEU A 168 18.81 -0.74 36.87
C LEU A 168 19.02 -0.10 38.26
N SER A 169 17.95 0.40 38.89
CA SER A 169 17.98 0.96 40.24
C SER A 169 17.67 -0.08 41.34
N ILE A 170 17.66 -1.37 40.99
CA ILE A 170 17.55 -2.54 41.88
C ILE A 170 18.85 -3.32 41.74
#